data_AF-A0A557QG32-F1
#
_entry.id   AF-A0A557QG32-F1
#
_cell.length_a   1.000
_cell.length_b   1.000
_cell.length_c   1.000
_cell.angle_alpha   90.00
_cell.angle_beta   90.00
_cell.angle_gamma   90.00
#
_symmetry.space_group_name_H-M   'P 1'
#
loop_
_entity.id
_entity.type
_entity.pdbx_description
1 polymer ?
#
loop_
_entity_poly.entity_id
_entity_poly.type
_entity_poly.pdbx_seq_one_letter_code
_entity_poly.pdbx_strand_id
1 'polypeptide(L)'
;MRRGRRWALMVLMALAMGAQAADPMPSPAGTAHLKAERVRIERAFVDEVAGIAGATPAQVRRGMPKGPRITDTGRRVTESLEHQTGRALSDEQRAAIHAADARREAALARARADAAQR
;
A
#
# COMPACT_ATOMS: atom_id res chain seq x y z
N MET A 1 40.92 26.27 -36.36
CA MET A 1 41.10 25.41 -35.17
C MET A 1 39.71 25.11 -34.55
N ARG A 2 39.01 24.08 -35.05
CA ARG A 2 37.61 23.76 -34.70
C ARG A 2 37.46 22.25 -34.42
N ARG A 3 38.07 21.68 -33.38
CA ARG A 3 37.89 20.24 -33.05
C ARG A 3 37.89 19.87 -31.56
N GLY A 4 37.93 20.84 -30.62
CA GLY A 4 38.04 20.53 -29.18
C GLY A 4 36.74 20.55 -28.36
N ARG A 5 35.68 21.23 -28.81
CA ARG A 5 34.50 21.53 -27.95
C ARG A 5 33.32 20.55 -28.08
N ARG A 6 33.41 19.54 -28.94
CA ARG A 6 32.33 18.56 -29.14
C ARG A 6 32.46 17.32 -28.26
N TRP A 7 33.66 17.00 -27.80
CA TRP A 7 33.91 15.83 -26.94
C TRP A 7 33.57 16.09 -25.47
N ALA A 8 33.75 17.32 -24.99
CA ALA A 8 33.44 17.67 -23.61
C ALA A 8 31.92 17.62 -23.30
N LEU A 9 31.06 17.88 -24.28
CA LEU A 9 29.61 17.85 -24.07
C LEU A 9 29.01 16.44 -24.08
N MET A 10 29.68 15.46 -24.72
CA MET A 10 29.22 14.06 -24.70
C MET A 10 29.58 13.33 -23.41
N VAL A 11 30.66 13.72 -22.72
CA VAL A 11 31.06 13.09 -21.45
C VAL A 11 30.15 13.54 -20.30
N LEU A 12 29.62 14.75 -20.33
CA LEU A 12 28.74 15.26 -19.27
C LEU A 12 27.33 14.66 -19.28
N MET A 13 26.85 14.16 -20.41
CA MET A 13 25.50 13.58 -20.52
C MET A 13 25.45 12.10 -20.08
N ALA A 14 26.59 11.39 -20.10
CA ALA A 14 26.66 9.99 -19.69
C ALA A 14 26.62 9.79 -18.15
N LEU A 15 27.00 10.81 -17.37
CA LEU A 15 27.04 10.72 -15.90
C LEU A 15 25.66 10.91 -15.23
N ALA A 16 24.66 11.41 -15.96
CA ALA A 16 23.32 11.64 -15.40
C ALA A 16 22.39 10.40 -15.45
N MET A 17 22.78 9.33 -16.16
CA MET A 17 21.98 8.10 -16.31
C MET A 17 22.47 6.91 -15.45
N GLY A 18 23.35 7.14 -14.47
CA GLY A 18 24.05 6.07 -13.77
C GLY A 18 23.90 6.09 -12.25
N ALA A 19 22.67 6.00 -11.73
CA ALA A 19 22.39 5.47 -10.38
C ALA A 19 20.87 5.42 -10.13
N GLN A 20 20.13 4.61 -10.88
CA GLN A 20 18.93 4.03 -10.29
C GLN A 20 19.44 3.02 -9.26
N ALA A 21 19.67 3.49 -8.03
CA ALA A 21 19.90 2.59 -6.91
C ALA A 21 18.70 1.65 -6.88
N ALA A 22 18.92 0.39 -7.24
CA ALA A 22 17.93 -0.65 -7.01
C ALA A 22 17.64 -0.60 -5.51
N ASP A 23 16.37 -0.35 -5.13
CA ASP A 23 15.97 -0.39 -3.74
C ASP A 23 16.52 -1.70 -3.14
N PRO A 24 17.31 -1.63 -2.04
CA PRO A 24 17.91 -2.83 -1.48
C PRO A 24 16.79 -3.81 -1.18
N MET A 25 16.87 -4.99 -1.80
CA MET A 25 15.91 -6.06 -1.51
C MET A 25 15.94 -6.29 0.01
N PRO A 26 14.77 -6.29 0.68
CA PRO A 26 14.74 -6.42 2.13
C PRO A 26 15.44 -7.70 2.55
N SER A 27 16.23 -7.64 3.63
CA SER A 27 16.88 -8.82 4.19
C SER A 27 15.83 -9.89 4.53
N PRO A 28 16.22 -11.16 4.72
CA PRO A 28 15.29 -12.19 5.20
C PRO A 28 14.56 -11.77 6.50
N ALA A 29 15.26 -11.05 7.39
CA ALA A 29 14.69 -10.49 8.60
C ALA A 29 13.69 -9.36 8.30
N GLY A 30 14.03 -8.44 7.40
CA GLY A 30 13.13 -7.38 6.91
C GLY A 30 11.87 -7.95 6.24
N THR A 31 12.01 -9.00 5.44
CA THR A 31 10.89 -9.69 4.77
C THR A 31 9.95 -10.35 5.79
N ALA A 32 10.50 -11.05 6.78
CA ALA A 32 9.70 -11.65 7.86
C ALA A 32 8.98 -10.59 8.70
N HIS A 33 9.67 -9.49 9.02
CA HIS A 33 9.09 -8.35 9.71
C HIS A 33 7.93 -7.73 8.92
N LEU A 34 8.13 -7.43 7.64
CA LEU A 34 7.10 -6.86 6.77
C LEU A 34 5.86 -7.76 6.67
N LYS A 35 6.06 -9.09 6.60
CA LYS A 35 4.95 -10.05 6.61
C LYS A 35 4.16 -9.99 7.91
N ALA A 36 4.84 -9.95 9.05
CA ALA A 36 4.19 -9.86 10.37
C ALA A 36 3.49 -8.52 10.60
N GLU A 37 4.08 -7.41 10.17
CA GLU A 37 3.44 -6.08 10.21
C GLU A 37 2.20 -6.04 9.32
N ARG A 38 2.28 -6.56 8.09
CA ARG A 38 1.13 -6.64 7.19
C ARG A 38 -0.05 -7.37 7.83
N VAL A 39 0.18 -8.54 8.43
CA VAL A 39 -0.90 -9.30 9.09
C VAL A 39 -1.54 -8.50 10.23
N ARG A 40 -0.73 -7.76 11.01
CA ARG A 40 -1.22 -6.90 12.09
C ARG A 40 -2.03 -5.72 11.57
N ILE A 41 -1.52 -5.02 10.57
CA ILE A 41 -2.18 -3.87 9.93
C ILE A 41 -3.50 -4.30 9.27
N GLU A 42 -3.51 -5.41 8.54
CA GLU A 42 -4.72 -5.94 7.91
C GLU A 42 -5.76 -6.39 8.95
N ARG A 43 -5.32 -6.97 10.08
CA ARG A 43 -6.23 -7.31 11.18
C ARG A 43 -6.86 -6.07 11.80
N ALA A 44 -6.05 -5.05 12.10
CA ALA A 44 -6.56 -3.81 12.68
C ALA A 44 -7.58 -3.13 11.77
N PHE A 45 -7.29 -3.05 10.47
CA PHE A 45 -8.24 -2.53 9.48
C PHE A 45 -9.56 -3.33 9.46
N VAL A 46 -9.47 -4.66 9.46
CA VAL A 46 -10.67 -5.52 9.47
C VAL A 46 -11.52 -5.29 10.71
N ASP A 47 -10.90 -5.23 11.88
CA ASP A 47 -11.61 -5.07 13.16
C ASP A 47 -12.24 -3.67 13.26
N GLU A 48 -11.56 -2.63 12.76
CA GLU A 48 -12.09 -1.27 12.68
C GLU A 48 -13.29 -1.15 11.73
N VAL A 49 -13.17 -1.67 10.50
CA VAL A 49 -14.27 -1.63 9.52
C VAL A 49 -15.47 -2.45 9.97
N ALA A 50 -15.24 -3.58 10.65
CA ALA A 50 -16.32 -4.36 11.26
C ALA A 50 -17.12 -3.51 12.26
N GLY A 51 -16.43 -2.72 13.09
CA GLY A 51 -17.06 -1.76 14.01
C GLY A 51 -17.84 -0.65 13.30
N ILE A 52 -17.26 -0.04 12.27
CA ILE A 52 -17.90 1.04 11.50
C ILE A 52 -19.19 0.56 10.80
N ALA A 53 -19.12 -0.60 10.14
CA ALA A 53 -20.20 -1.12 9.32
C ALA A 53 -21.25 -1.93 10.11
N GLY A 54 -21.02 -2.20 11.40
CA GLY A 54 -21.85 -3.13 12.17
C GLY A 54 -21.82 -4.55 11.59
N ALA A 55 -20.67 -4.95 11.03
CA ALA A 55 -20.47 -6.22 10.36
C ALA A 55 -19.51 -7.12 11.15
N THR A 56 -19.45 -8.40 10.79
CA THR A 56 -18.47 -9.33 11.34
C THR A 56 -17.11 -9.18 10.64
N PRO A 57 -15.98 -9.43 11.33
CA PRO A 57 -14.66 -9.48 10.69
C PRO A 57 -14.59 -10.44 9.49
N ALA A 58 -15.36 -11.52 9.52
CA ALA A 58 -15.45 -12.49 8.42
C ALA A 58 -16.11 -11.89 7.18
N GLN A 59 -17.16 -11.09 7.33
CA GLN A 59 -17.81 -10.36 6.23
C GLN A 59 -16.84 -9.36 5.58
N VAL A 60 -16.09 -8.62 6.39
CA VAL A 60 -15.09 -7.65 5.91
C VAL A 60 -13.97 -8.37 5.13
N ARG A 61 -13.44 -9.48 5.66
CA ARG A 61 -12.38 -10.26 4.99
C ARG A 61 -12.78 -10.81 3.62
N ARG A 62 -14.08 -11.01 3.34
CA ARG A 62 -14.54 -11.41 2.00
C ARG A 62 -14.38 -10.30 0.96
N GLY A 63 -14.45 -9.04 1.39
CA GLY A 63 -14.18 -7.86 0.56
C GLY A 63 -12.70 -7.58 0.35
N MET A 64 -11.82 -8.10 1.21
CA MET A 64 -10.38 -7.85 1.12
C MET A 64 -9.77 -8.41 -0.18
N PRO A 65 -8.83 -7.68 -0.80
CA PRO A 65 -8.12 -8.19 -1.98
C PRO A 65 -7.21 -9.36 -1.62
N LYS A 66 -7.20 -10.40 -2.47
CA LYS A 66 -6.36 -11.60 -2.31
C LYS A 66 -4.91 -11.44 -2.83
N GLY A 67 -4.43 -10.22 -3.01
CA GLY A 67 -3.10 -9.97 -3.58
C GLY A 67 -2.80 -8.48 -3.80
N PRO A 68 -1.60 -8.13 -4.30
CA PRO A 68 -1.11 -6.76 -4.42
C PRO A 68 -1.74 -5.96 -5.57
N ARG A 69 -3.01 -6.24 -5.93
CA ARG A 69 -3.68 -5.51 -7.00
C ARG A 69 -3.82 -4.04 -6.63
N ILE A 70 -3.61 -3.15 -7.60
CA ILE A 70 -3.97 -1.73 -7.52
C ILE A 70 -5.49 -1.71 -7.44
N THR A 71 -6.03 -1.74 -6.23
CA THR A 71 -7.46 -1.77 -5.97
C THR A 71 -7.67 -0.97 -4.71
N ASP A 72 -8.51 0.06 -4.81
CA ASP A 72 -9.04 0.80 -3.67
C ASP A 72 -9.72 -0.21 -2.74
N THR A 73 -9.07 -0.48 -1.61
CA THR A 73 -9.48 -1.55 -0.71
C THR A 73 -10.70 -1.12 0.08
N GLY A 74 -10.76 0.14 0.50
CA GLY A 74 -11.91 0.75 1.15
C GLY A 74 -13.16 0.67 0.28
N ARG A 75 -13.07 1.06 -1.00
CA ARG A 75 -14.18 0.95 -1.96
C ARG A 75 -14.65 -0.50 -2.13
N ARG A 76 -13.72 -1.43 -2.36
CA ARG A 76 -14.07 -2.84 -2.58
C ARG A 76 -14.72 -3.48 -1.37
N VAL A 77 -14.22 -3.17 -0.17
CA VAL A 77 -14.81 -3.65 1.08
C VAL A 77 -16.21 -3.08 1.27
N THR A 78 -16.39 -1.79 1.00
CA THR A 78 -17.71 -1.13 1.02
C THR A 78 -18.70 -1.84 0.09
N GLU A 79 -18.37 -1.95 -1.20
CA GLU A 79 -19.22 -2.62 -2.20
C GLU A 79 -19.53 -4.07 -1.81
N SER A 80 -18.55 -4.79 -1.27
CA SER A 80 -18.72 -6.16 -0.80
C SER A 80 -19.65 -6.25 0.41
N LEU A 81 -19.57 -5.32 1.37
CA LEU A 81 -20.43 -5.30 2.55
C LEU A 81 -21.87 -4.96 2.19
N GLU A 82 -22.07 -3.98 1.31
CA GLU A 82 -23.41 -3.60 0.85
C GLU A 82 -24.08 -4.76 0.10
N HIS A 83 -23.33 -5.45 -0.77
CA HIS A 83 -23.82 -6.65 -1.44
C HIS A 83 -24.14 -7.79 -0.47
N GLN A 84 -23.28 -8.03 0.54
CA GLN A 84 -23.48 -9.10 1.52
C GLN A 84 -24.67 -8.85 2.46
N THR A 85 -24.93 -7.59 2.81
CA THR A 85 -25.95 -7.21 3.79
C THR A 85 -27.28 -6.80 3.14
N GLY A 86 -27.28 -6.52 1.83
CA GLY A 86 -28.43 -6.00 1.11
C GLY A 86 -28.82 -4.57 1.53
N ARG A 87 -27.94 -3.88 2.26
CA ARG A 87 -28.16 -2.53 2.79
C ARG A 87 -27.02 -1.62 2.35
N ALA A 88 -27.37 -0.42 1.88
CA ALA A 88 -26.38 0.61 1.65
C ALA A 88 -25.80 1.09 2.98
N LEU A 89 -24.47 1.26 3.02
CA LEU A 89 -23.81 1.96 4.11
C LEU A 89 -24.11 3.45 4.00
N SER A 90 -24.20 4.14 5.15
CA SER A 90 -24.35 5.59 5.14
C SER A 90 -23.10 6.25 4.57
N ASP A 91 -23.23 7.48 4.05
CA ASP A 91 -22.09 8.23 3.53
C ASP A 91 -21.01 8.44 4.60
N GLU A 92 -21.40 8.59 5.87
CA GLU A 92 -20.48 8.66 7.00
C GLU A 92 -19.72 7.35 7.22
N GLN A 93 -20.40 6.20 7.16
CA GLN A 93 -19.75 4.89 7.25
C GLN A 93 -18.78 4.67 6.09
N ARG A 94 -19.17 5.03 4.86
CA ARG A 94 -18.30 4.95 3.68
C ARG A 94 -17.06 5.83 3.84
N ALA A 95 -17.24 7.09 4.25
CA ALA A 95 -16.14 8.01 4.50
C ALA A 95 -15.19 7.49 5.60
N ALA A 96 -15.74 6.93 6.68
CA ALA A 96 -14.95 6.34 7.75
C ALA A 96 -14.14 5.12 7.28
N ILE A 97 -14.71 4.26 6.42
CA ILE A 97 -14.00 3.12 5.82
C ILE A 97 -12.86 3.60 4.91
N HIS A 98 -13.09 4.63 4.10
CA HIS A 98 -12.03 5.22 3.27
C HIS A 98 -10.90 5.83 4.11
N ALA A 99 -11.24 6.50 5.21
CA ALA A 99 -10.23 7.02 6.14
C ALA A 99 -9.45 5.89 6.83
N ALA A 100 -10.10 4.78 7.18
CA ALA A 100 -9.44 3.58 7.71
C ALA A 100 -8.48 2.95 6.67
N ASP A 101 -8.87 2.93 5.39
CA ASP A 101 -8.01 2.43 4.32
C ASP A 101 -6.78 3.34 4.11
N ALA A 102 -6.95 4.66 4.14
CA ALA A 102 -5.83 5.60 4.06
C ALA A 102 -4.83 5.39 5.22
N ARG A 103 -5.32 5.16 6.45
CA ARG A 103 -4.46 4.80 7.60
C ARG A 103 -3.75 3.47 7.39
N ARG A 104 -4.44 2.45 6.86
CA ARG A 104 -3.87 1.15 6.52
C ARG A 104 -2.73 1.30 5.50
N GLU A 105 -2.94 2.09 4.45
CA GLU A 105 -1.92 2.34 3.42
C GLU A 105 -0.70 3.07 3.97
N ALA A 106 -0.89 4.11 4.78
CA ALA A 106 0.19 4.83 5.45
C ALA A 106 0.99 3.89 6.37
N ALA A 107 0.32 3.03 7.15
CA ALA A 107 0.97 2.04 8.00
C ALA A 107 1.77 1.01 7.18
N LEU A 108 1.22 0.53 6.05
CA LEU A 108 1.93 -0.39 5.16
C LEU A 108 3.16 0.28 4.51
N ALA A 109 3.07 1.55 4.13
CA ALA A 109 4.21 2.30 3.60
C ALA A 109 5.31 2.42 4.65
N ARG A 110 4.95 2.76 5.90
CA ARG A 110 5.89 2.81 7.01
C ARG A 110 6.55 1.45 7.28
N ALA A 111 5.76 0.37 7.35
CA ALA A 111 6.29 -0.97 7.56
C ALA A 111 7.27 -1.41 6.46
N ARG A 112 7.06 -0.99 5.20
CA ARG A 112 8.02 -1.22 4.10
C ARG A 112 9.33 -0.45 4.33
N ALA A 113 9.24 0.81 4.73
CA ALA A 113 10.42 1.62 5.03
C ALA A 113 11.22 1.03 6.22
N ASP A 114 10.54 0.62 7.29
CA ASP A 114 11.17 -0.01 8.45
C ASP A 114 11.81 -1.37 8.09
N ALA A 115 11.18 -2.14 7.21
CA ALA A 115 11.71 -3.41 6.72
C ALA A 115 12.95 -3.26 5.84
N ALA A 116 13.07 -2.16 5.08
CA ALA A 116 14.25 -1.88 4.26
C ALA A 116 15.49 -1.50 5.10
N GLN A 117 15.29 -1.09 6.35
CA GLN A 117 16.37 -0.73 7.29
C GLN A 117 16.86 -1.92 8.13
N ARG A 118 16.25 -3.10 7.98
CA ARG A 118 16.57 -4.32 8.75
C ARG A 118 17.30 -5.34 7.90
#